data_AF-A0A062TQM1-F1
#
_entry.id   AF-A0A062TQM1-F1
#
_cell.length_a   1.000
_cell.length_b   1.000
_cell.length_c   1.000
_cell.angle_alpha   90.00
_cell.angle_beta   90.00
_cell.angle_gamma   90.00
#
_symmetry.space_group_name_H-M   'P 1'
#
loop_
_entity.id
_entity.type
_entity.pdbx_description
1 polymer ?
#
loop_
_entity_poly.entity_id
_entity_poly.type
_entity_poly.pdbx_seq_one_letter_code
_entity_poly.pdbx_strand_id
1 'polypeptide(L)'
;MKTGIFAAAGLATALMLTGCGQNDVKGKTGTDITAKSSAKDIGEAYVNEMTRIADALETVKDKKSAEKAAKTLNKAAEGLNAMQEELDNEAGSTKAMQVLASRAGELAEVQGRMMKEIMRIQTEHPELMDVLGDELNKIN
;
A
#
# COMPACT_ATOMS: atom_id res chain seq x y z
N MET A 1 -49.76 -0.82 -33.76
CA MET A 1 -48.97 0.18 -33.03
C MET A 1 -48.01 -0.54 -32.09
N LYS A 2 -46.73 -0.24 -32.27
CA LYS A 2 -45.50 -0.55 -31.49
C LYS A 2 -45.60 -1.49 -30.27
N THR A 3 -44.81 -2.56 -30.37
CA THR A 3 -44.24 -3.41 -29.32
C THR A 3 -43.55 -2.59 -28.22
N GLY A 4 -43.90 -2.85 -26.96
CA GLY A 4 -43.17 -2.37 -25.78
C GLY A 4 -42.64 -3.56 -24.97
N ILE A 5 -41.45 -4.03 -25.32
CA ILE A 5 -40.56 -4.82 -24.45
C ILE A 5 -39.49 -3.83 -23.95
N PHE A 6 -38.81 -4.16 -22.85
CA PHE A 6 -37.75 -3.39 -22.15
C PHE A 6 -38.32 -2.42 -21.08
N ALA A 7 -38.01 -2.50 -19.79
CA ALA A 7 -36.88 -3.11 -19.12
C ALA A 7 -37.27 -3.57 -17.70
N ALA A 8 -37.09 -4.87 -17.43
CA ALA A 8 -36.91 -5.41 -16.10
C ALA A 8 -35.44 -5.83 -16.00
N ALA A 9 -34.63 -5.06 -15.27
CA ALA A 9 -33.35 -5.46 -14.68
C ALA A 9 -32.68 -4.21 -14.09
N GLY A 10 -32.33 -4.25 -12.80
CA GLY A 10 -31.61 -3.16 -12.15
C GLY A 10 -31.71 -3.09 -10.64
N LEU A 11 -32.43 -4.01 -9.98
CA LEU A 11 -32.33 -4.25 -8.53
C LEU A 11 -31.31 -5.36 -8.28
N ALA A 12 -30.02 -5.05 -8.39
CA ALA A 12 -28.94 -5.93 -7.92
C ALA A 12 -27.60 -5.19 -7.86
N THR A 13 -27.41 -4.29 -6.90
CA THR A 13 -26.04 -3.96 -6.41
C THR A 13 -26.04 -3.32 -5.02
N ALA A 14 -26.96 -3.72 -4.16
CA ALA A 14 -26.69 -3.73 -2.73
C ALA A 14 -26.33 -5.18 -2.38
N LEU A 15 -25.18 -5.38 -1.71
CA LEU A 15 -24.64 -6.66 -1.22
C LEU A 15 -23.72 -7.44 -2.18
N MET A 16 -22.56 -6.85 -2.50
CA MET A 16 -21.30 -7.61 -2.34
C MET A 16 -20.67 -7.07 -1.05
N LEU A 17 -20.95 -7.71 0.10
CA LEU A 17 -20.07 -8.71 0.71
C LEU A 17 -18.67 -8.15 0.96
N THR A 18 -18.50 -7.57 2.16
CA THR A 18 -17.44 -7.94 3.12
C THR A 18 -16.27 -8.73 2.51
N GLY A 19 -15.37 -8.02 1.82
CA GLY A 19 -14.03 -8.51 1.55
C GLY A 19 -13.12 -8.10 2.70
N CYS A 20 -12.68 -9.06 3.51
CA CYS A 20 -11.66 -8.89 4.52
C CYS A 20 -10.40 -8.23 3.92
N GLY A 21 -10.16 -6.97 4.30
CA GLY A 21 -8.87 -6.29 4.15
C GLY A 21 -8.41 -6.16 2.70
N GLN A 22 -9.00 -5.24 1.96
CA GLN A 22 -8.29 -4.63 0.85
C GLN A 22 -8.40 -3.12 1.05
N ASN A 23 -7.54 -2.61 1.92
CA ASN A 23 -7.15 -1.20 1.86
C ASN A 23 -6.34 -1.05 0.57
N ASP A 24 -7.03 -1.12 -0.57
CA ASP A 24 -6.49 -0.58 -1.81
C ASP A 24 -6.43 0.93 -1.56
N VAL A 25 -5.23 1.40 -1.21
CA VAL A 25 -5.01 2.83 -1.00
C VAL A 25 -5.48 3.57 -2.24
N LYS A 26 -6.42 4.49 -2.05
CA LYS A 26 -6.97 5.28 -3.15
C LYS A 26 -5.94 6.30 -3.59
N GLY A 27 -5.32 6.09 -4.76
CA GLY A 27 -4.36 7.03 -5.32
C GLY A 27 -3.29 6.32 -6.14
N LYS A 28 -2.27 7.08 -6.55
CA LYS A 28 -1.12 6.53 -7.28
C LYS A 28 -0.28 5.63 -6.38
N THR A 29 0.26 4.55 -6.92
CA THR A 29 1.27 3.71 -6.25
C THR A 29 2.63 3.93 -6.90
N GLY A 30 3.70 3.37 -6.31
CA GLY A 30 5.06 3.56 -6.82
C GLY A 30 5.24 3.06 -8.26
N THR A 31 4.49 2.03 -8.64
CA THR A 31 4.42 1.50 -10.01
C THR A 31 3.78 2.44 -11.04
N ASP A 32 3.04 3.47 -10.60
CA ASP A 32 2.43 4.47 -11.49
C ASP A 32 3.36 5.66 -11.77
N ILE A 33 4.52 5.71 -11.11
CA ILE A 33 5.46 6.81 -11.21
C ILE A 33 6.38 6.60 -12.40
N THR A 34 6.65 7.70 -13.10
CA THR A 34 7.65 7.78 -14.18
C THR A 34 8.49 9.03 -13.98
N ALA A 35 9.60 9.16 -14.70
CA ALA A 35 10.43 10.37 -14.70
C ALA A 35 9.67 11.68 -15.03
N LYS A 36 8.51 11.59 -15.70
CA LYS A 36 7.64 12.73 -16.04
C LYS A 36 6.63 13.09 -14.96
N SER A 37 6.47 12.26 -13.93
CA SER A 37 5.51 12.51 -12.86
C SER A 37 5.79 13.81 -12.11
N SER A 38 4.72 14.43 -11.63
CA SER A 38 4.84 15.64 -10.81
C SER A 38 5.37 15.32 -9.43
N ALA A 39 5.96 16.31 -8.74
CA ALA A 39 6.36 16.16 -7.34
C ALA A 39 5.17 15.73 -6.46
N LYS A 40 3.97 16.27 -6.71
CA LYS A 40 2.76 15.89 -5.99
C LYS A 40 2.47 14.39 -6.14
N ASP A 41 2.53 13.88 -7.37
CA ASP A 41 2.26 12.47 -7.68
C ASP A 41 3.28 11.55 -7.03
N ILE A 42 4.58 11.89 -7.12
CA ILE A 42 5.66 11.13 -6.48
C ILE A 42 5.42 11.06 -4.97
N GLY A 43 5.06 12.18 -4.34
CA GLY A 43 4.78 12.22 -2.91
C GLY A 43 3.55 11.44 -2.50
N GLU A 44 2.49 11.50 -3.31
CA GLU A 44 1.29 10.69 -3.10
C GLU A 44 1.63 9.20 -3.18
N ALA A 45 2.35 8.77 -4.22
CA ALA A 45 2.77 7.38 -4.37
C ALA A 45 3.64 6.90 -3.22
N TYR A 46 4.62 7.68 -2.78
CA TYR A 46 5.48 7.31 -1.66
C TYR A 46 4.69 7.17 -0.36
N VAL A 47 3.83 8.14 -0.02
CA VAL A 47 2.97 8.05 1.18
C VAL A 47 2.02 6.85 1.08
N ASN A 48 1.49 6.58 -0.12
CA ASN A 48 0.59 5.46 -0.33
C ASN A 48 1.29 4.11 -0.12
N GLU A 49 2.51 3.91 -0.61
CA GLU A 49 3.24 2.66 -0.37
C GLU A 49 3.56 2.47 1.12
N MET A 50 4.02 3.54 1.79
CA MET A 50 4.27 3.49 3.23
C MET A 50 2.99 3.19 4.03
N THR A 51 1.86 3.76 3.60
CA THR A 51 0.54 3.49 4.20
C THR A 51 0.11 2.04 3.98
N ARG A 52 0.33 1.48 2.78
CA ARG A 52 0.05 0.06 2.50
C ARG A 52 0.85 -0.87 3.41
N ILE A 53 2.11 -0.53 3.69
CA ILE A 53 2.96 -1.28 4.63
C ILE A 53 2.37 -1.19 6.04
N ALA A 54 2.06 0.02 6.52
CA ALA A 54 1.48 0.22 7.85
C ALA A 54 0.15 -0.54 8.02
N ASP A 55 -0.77 -0.37 7.07
CA ASP A 55 -2.06 -1.06 7.06
C ASP A 55 -1.91 -2.58 7.06
N ALA A 56 -0.96 -3.11 6.28
CA ALA A 56 -0.69 -4.55 6.25
C ALA A 56 -0.23 -5.06 7.63
N LEU A 57 0.68 -4.35 8.29
CA LEU A 57 1.16 -4.69 9.64
C LEU A 57 0.03 -4.63 10.68
N GLU A 58 -0.88 -3.66 10.59
CA GLU A 58 -2.05 -3.56 11.48
C GLU A 58 -2.98 -4.80 11.38
N THR A 59 -2.98 -5.50 10.25
CA THR A 59 -3.80 -6.70 10.06
C THR A 59 -3.21 -7.99 10.64
N VAL A 60 -1.94 -7.99 11.05
CA VAL A 60 -1.22 -9.20 11.51
C VAL A 60 -1.71 -9.61 12.90
N LYS A 61 -2.49 -10.69 12.95
CA LYS A 61 -3.08 -11.26 14.18
C LYS A 61 -2.95 -12.77 14.28
N ASP A 62 -2.62 -13.42 13.16
CA ASP A 62 -2.42 -14.85 13.05
C ASP A 62 -1.51 -15.15 11.85
N LYS A 63 -1.16 -16.42 11.66
CA LYS A 63 -0.28 -16.86 10.57
C LYS A 63 -0.83 -16.48 9.18
N LYS A 64 -2.13 -16.64 8.95
CA LYS A 64 -2.75 -16.38 7.64
C LYS A 64 -2.71 -14.90 7.28
N SER A 65 -2.96 -14.02 8.26
CA SER A 65 -2.85 -12.58 8.09
C SER A 65 -1.40 -12.12 7.96
N ALA A 66 -0.44 -12.75 8.65
CA ALA A 66 0.99 -12.52 8.46
C ALA A 66 1.44 -12.86 7.03
N GLU A 67 1.06 -14.01 6.49
CA GLU A 67 1.35 -14.41 5.10
C GLU A 67 0.76 -13.42 4.08
N LYS A 68 -0.47 -12.93 4.34
CA LYS A 68 -1.10 -11.91 3.49
C LYS A 68 -0.38 -10.57 3.59
N ALA A 69 -0.01 -10.16 4.81
CA ALA A 69 0.72 -8.92 5.04
C ALA A 69 2.08 -8.95 4.34
N ALA A 70 2.83 -10.05 4.42
CA ALA A 70 4.10 -10.23 3.71
C ALA A 70 3.98 -9.98 2.20
N LYS A 71 2.91 -10.49 1.56
CA LYS A 71 2.64 -10.23 0.14
C LYS A 71 2.38 -8.75 -0.16
N THR A 72 1.67 -8.06 0.72
CA THR A 72 1.44 -6.62 0.58
C THR A 72 2.72 -5.82 0.79
N LEU A 73 3.53 -6.18 1.79
CA LEU A 73 4.83 -5.58 2.06
C LEU A 73 5.74 -5.72 0.84
N ASN A 74 5.82 -6.92 0.25
CA ASN A 74 6.61 -7.14 -0.96
C ASN A 74 6.17 -6.25 -2.11
N LYS A 75 4.87 -6.21 -2.43
CA LYS A 75 4.34 -5.37 -3.52
C LYS A 75 4.57 -3.87 -3.28
N ALA A 76 4.48 -3.42 -2.03
CA ALA A 76 4.75 -2.04 -1.69
C ALA A 76 6.25 -1.71 -1.81
N ALA A 77 7.12 -2.64 -1.41
CA ALA A 77 8.56 -2.53 -1.60
C ALA A 77 8.94 -2.51 -3.09
N GLU A 78 8.33 -3.35 -3.93
CA GLU A 78 8.48 -3.30 -5.39
C GLU A 78 8.07 -1.94 -5.96
N GLY A 79 6.95 -1.38 -5.50
CA GLY A 79 6.52 -0.04 -5.90
C GLY A 79 7.51 1.05 -5.49
N LEU A 80 8.04 0.99 -4.27
CA LEU A 80 9.08 1.91 -3.80
C LEU A 80 10.36 1.79 -4.63
N ASN A 81 10.79 0.57 -4.96
CA ASN A 81 11.97 0.31 -5.80
C ASN A 81 11.78 0.85 -7.23
N ALA A 82 10.64 0.56 -7.86
CA ALA A 82 10.34 1.07 -9.21
C ALA A 82 10.35 2.61 -9.25
N MET A 83 9.79 3.25 -8.23
CA MET A 83 9.83 4.70 -8.09
C MET A 83 11.26 5.21 -7.85
N GLN A 84 12.09 4.50 -7.09
CA GLN A 84 13.50 4.85 -6.92
C GLN A 84 14.24 4.79 -8.26
N GLU A 85 14.05 3.75 -9.05
CA GLU A 85 14.68 3.60 -10.38
C GLU A 85 14.30 4.76 -11.32
N GLU A 86 13.02 5.16 -11.34
CA GLU A 86 12.55 6.30 -12.14
C GLU A 86 13.10 7.66 -11.66
N LEU A 87 13.46 7.76 -10.39
CA LEU A 87 13.97 8.96 -9.75
C LEU A 87 15.49 8.97 -9.58
N ASP A 88 16.20 7.92 -10.00
CA ASP A 88 17.66 7.77 -9.89
C ASP A 88 18.40 8.61 -10.95
N ASN A 89 18.13 9.90 -10.92
CA ASN A 89 18.83 10.94 -11.65
C ASN A 89 18.81 12.23 -10.81
N GLU A 90 19.67 13.20 -11.14
CA GLU A 90 19.86 14.41 -10.34
C GLU A 90 18.54 15.21 -10.15
N ALA A 91 17.73 15.31 -11.21
CA ALA A 91 16.45 16.00 -11.17
C ALA A 91 15.39 15.23 -10.34
N GLY A 92 15.36 13.91 -10.47
CA GLY A 92 14.49 13.01 -9.72
C GLY A 92 14.81 13.03 -8.22
N SER A 93 16.09 12.96 -7.87
CA SER A 93 16.58 13.05 -6.49
C SER A 93 16.21 14.38 -5.83
N THR A 94 16.36 15.49 -6.55
CA THR A 94 15.98 16.83 -6.06
C THR A 94 14.47 16.93 -5.83
N LYS A 95 13.66 16.38 -6.76
CA LYS A 95 12.20 16.31 -6.60
C LYS A 95 11.80 15.45 -5.40
N ALA A 96 12.41 14.27 -5.25
CA ALA A 96 12.16 13.37 -4.13
C ALA A 96 12.44 14.08 -2.78
N MET A 97 13.55 14.81 -2.68
CA MET A 97 13.89 15.54 -1.47
C MET A 97 12.87 16.65 -1.13
N GLN A 98 12.43 17.44 -2.12
CA GLN A 98 11.36 18.43 -1.92
C GLN A 98 10.05 17.80 -1.48
N VAL A 99 9.70 16.66 -2.08
CA VAL A 99 8.51 15.89 -1.76
C VAL A 99 8.54 15.44 -0.31
N LEU A 100 9.62 14.77 0.10
CA LEU A 100 9.79 14.27 1.46
C LEU A 100 9.72 15.41 2.49
N ALA A 101 10.35 16.56 2.19
CA ALA A 101 10.28 17.74 3.05
C ALA A 101 8.86 18.29 3.17
N SER A 102 8.11 18.40 2.05
CA SER A 102 6.75 18.94 2.05
C SER A 102 5.72 18.05 2.77
N ARG A 103 6.00 16.74 2.87
CA ARG A 103 5.12 15.73 3.45
C ARG A 103 5.66 15.13 4.75
N ALA A 104 6.66 15.77 5.37
CA ALA A 104 7.35 15.23 6.54
C ALA A 104 6.40 14.84 7.69
N GLY A 105 5.30 15.58 7.89
CA GLY A 105 4.28 15.26 8.90
C GLY A 105 3.54 13.95 8.62
N GLU A 106 3.02 13.77 7.40
CA GLU A 106 2.35 12.53 6.97
C GLU A 106 3.30 11.33 7.05
N LEU A 107 4.55 11.51 6.64
CA LEU A 107 5.57 10.47 6.69
C LEU A 107 5.91 10.08 8.12
N ALA A 108 6.06 11.06 9.01
CA ALA A 108 6.31 10.80 10.43
C ALA A 108 5.15 10.05 11.08
N GLU A 109 3.90 10.38 10.72
CA GLU A 109 2.71 9.67 11.21
C GLU A 109 2.71 8.20 10.75
N VAL A 110 2.92 7.95 9.47
CA VAL A 110 2.95 6.58 8.92
C VAL A 110 4.12 5.78 9.49
N GLN A 111 5.31 6.37 9.64
CA GLN A 111 6.45 5.73 10.30
C GLN A 111 6.15 5.39 11.76
N GLY A 112 5.49 6.28 12.50
CA GLY A 112 5.04 6.02 13.86
C GLY A 112 4.06 4.86 13.94
N ARG A 113 3.10 4.77 13.01
CA ARG A 113 2.16 3.64 12.91
C ARG A 113 2.90 2.33 12.64
N MET A 114 3.79 2.28 11.65
CA MET A 114 4.57 1.07 11.37
C MET A 114 5.38 0.61 12.58
N MET A 115 6.07 1.53 13.26
CA MET A 115 6.86 1.20 14.45
C MET A 115 5.99 0.64 15.57
N LYS A 116 4.84 1.28 15.83
CA LYS A 116 3.87 0.80 16.82
C LYS A 116 3.40 -0.63 16.52
N GLU A 117 3.06 -0.92 15.27
CA GLU A 117 2.57 -2.25 14.90
C GLU A 117 3.66 -3.31 14.92
N ILE A 118 4.88 -2.98 14.49
CA ILE A 118 6.03 -3.87 14.64
C ILE A 118 6.26 -4.19 16.12
N MET A 119 6.25 -3.19 17.00
CA MET A 119 6.39 -3.40 18.44
C MET A 119 5.25 -4.24 19.01
N ARG A 120 4.01 -4.01 18.55
CA ARG A 120 2.84 -4.81 18.94
C ARG A 120 3.03 -6.27 18.55
N ILE A 121 3.37 -6.55 17.29
CA ILE A 121 3.59 -7.92 16.81
C ILE A 121 4.75 -8.57 17.60
N GLN A 122 5.87 -7.87 17.78
CA GLN A 122 7.00 -8.40 18.56
C GLN A 122 6.64 -8.73 20.02
N THR A 123 5.77 -7.93 20.63
CA THR A 123 5.40 -8.08 22.05
C THR A 123 4.29 -9.12 22.25
N GLU A 124 3.27 -9.11 21.39
CA GLU A 124 2.06 -9.94 21.53
C GLU A 124 2.15 -11.26 20.76
N HIS A 125 2.85 -11.27 19.63
CA HIS A 125 2.89 -12.34 18.63
C HIS A 125 4.28 -12.49 17.96
N PRO A 126 5.37 -12.67 18.74
CA PRO A 126 6.73 -12.70 18.19
C PRO A 126 6.92 -13.74 17.08
N GLU A 127 6.19 -14.87 17.15
CA GLU A 127 6.20 -15.92 16.12
C GLU A 127 5.71 -15.44 14.75
N LEU A 128 4.89 -14.40 14.70
CA LEU A 128 4.40 -13.84 13.43
C LEU A 128 5.45 -12.96 12.73
N MET A 129 6.45 -12.45 13.46
CA MET A 129 7.59 -11.78 12.84
C MET A 129 8.43 -12.75 12.02
N ASP A 130 8.61 -13.98 12.51
CA ASP A 130 9.33 -15.03 11.78
C ASP A 130 8.56 -15.42 10.52
N VAL A 131 7.24 -15.57 10.61
CA VAL A 131 6.39 -15.84 9.43
C VAL A 131 6.48 -14.70 8.40
N LEU A 132 6.44 -13.44 8.83
CA LEU A 132 6.62 -12.29 7.94
C LEU A 132 7.98 -12.34 7.25
N GLY A 133 9.06 -12.62 7.99
CA GLY A 133 10.41 -12.72 7.45
C GLY A 133 10.56 -13.88 6.45
N ASP A 134 10.07 -15.06 6.81
CA ASP A 134 10.10 -16.25 5.95
C ASP A 134 9.35 -16.03 4.64
N GLU A 135 8.16 -15.44 4.70
CA GLU A 135 7.36 -15.18 3.51
C GLU A 135 8.00 -14.11 2.61
N LEU A 136 8.58 -13.05 3.19
CA LEU A 136 9.34 -12.07 2.41
C LEU A 136 10.58 -12.69 1.73
N ASN A 137 11.28 -13.60 2.41
CA ASN A 137 12.42 -14.32 1.84
C ASN A 137 12.05 -15.31 0.73
N LYS A 138 10.81 -15.83 0.71
CA LYS A 138 10.33 -16.72 -0.36
C LYS A 138 9.92 -15.99 -1.63
N ILE A 139 9.57 -14.71 -1.50
CA ILE A 139 9.08 -13.89 -2.62
C ILE A 139 10.24 -13.24 -3.40
N ASN A 140 11.38 -13.02 -2.73
CA ASN A 140 12.65 -12.59 -3.33
C ASN A 140 13.45 -13.75 -3.93
#